data_AF-A0AAN7XW42-F1
#
_entry.id   AF-A0AAN7XW42-F1
#
_cell.length_a   1.000
_cell.length_b   1.000
_cell.length_c   1.000
_cell.angle_alpha   90.00
_cell.angle_beta   90.00
_cell.angle_gamma   90.00
#
_symmetry.space_group_name_H-M   'P 1'
#
loop_
_entity.id
_entity.type
_entity.pdbx_description
1 polymer ?
#
loop_
_entity_poly.entity_id
_entity_poly.type
_entity_poly.pdbx_seq_one_letter_code
_entity_poly.pdbx_strand_id
1 'polypeptide(L)'
;MKSIGRLTLVRQTFPMPQNTSQRCVKHNHRINNSLCDPKNPRSQQLEITNRYIYDSVLLLANTFHRKLEDRKWHSMASLSCIRKNTKPWQGGKSMLDTVKKV
;
A
#
# COMPACT_ATOMS: atom_id res chain seq x y z
N MET A 1 40.04 16.41 -21.55
CA MET A 1 38.89 15.76 -20.89
C MET A 1 37.79 16.80 -20.72
N LYS A 2 36.61 16.63 -21.34
CA LYS A 2 35.50 17.59 -21.18
C LYS A 2 34.90 17.43 -19.79
N SER A 3 34.83 18.51 -19.00
CA SER A 3 34.11 18.50 -17.73
C SER A 3 32.61 18.38 -18.00
N ILE A 4 31.96 17.37 -17.42
CA ILE A 4 30.51 17.39 -17.25
C ILE A 4 30.19 18.63 -16.40
N GLY A 5 29.40 19.56 -16.96
CA GLY A 5 28.95 20.75 -16.26
C GLY A 5 28.01 20.41 -15.09
N ARG A 6 27.23 21.39 -14.62
CA ARG A 6 26.27 21.14 -13.54
C ARG A 6 25.13 20.22 -14.02
N LEU A 7 24.94 19.10 -13.33
CA LEU A 7 23.79 18.20 -13.49
C LEU A 7 22.88 18.28 -12.26
N THR A 8 21.58 18.46 -12.46
CA THR A 8 20.56 18.44 -11.39
C THR A 8 19.59 17.30 -11.64
N LEU A 9 19.41 16.41 -10.67
CA LEU A 9 18.48 15.29 -10.72
C LEU A 9 17.28 15.55 -9.81
N VAL A 10 16.08 15.52 -10.37
CA VAL A 10 14.82 15.59 -9.61
C VAL A 10 14.17 14.22 -9.63
N ARG A 11 13.93 13.65 -8.46
CA ARG A 11 13.33 12.32 -8.31
C ARG A 11 12.44 12.24 -7.07
N GLN A 12 11.44 11.37 -7.12
CA GLN A 12 10.65 11.00 -5.95
C GLN A 12 11.54 10.30 -4.91
N THR A 13 11.28 10.57 -3.64
CA THR A 13 11.91 9.90 -2.50
C THR A 13 10.85 9.38 -1.53
N PHE A 14 11.17 8.31 -0.79
CA PHE A 14 10.31 7.75 0.24
C PHE A 14 10.98 7.93 1.61
N PRO A 15 10.31 8.56 2.59
CA PRO A 15 10.87 8.71 3.92
C PRO A 15 11.00 7.33 4.57
N MET A 16 12.23 6.94 4.91
CA MET A 16 12.55 5.66 5.53
C MET A 16 13.23 5.87 6.89
N PRO A 17 12.98 5.00 7.89
CA PRO A 17 13.68 5.05 9.17
C PRO A 17 15.20 4.95 8.98
N GLN A 18 15.96 5.76 9.72
CA GLN A 18 17.42 5.70 9.67
C GLN A 18 17.95 4.41 10.32
N ASN A 19 17.35 3.99 11.43
CA ASN A 19 17.70 2.78 12.14
C ASN A 19 17.38 1.54 11.29
N THR A 20 18.41 0.73 10.99
CA THR A 20 18.30 -0.49 10.17
C THR A 20 17.27 -1.47 10.73
N SER A 21 17.18 -1.59 12.05
CA SER A 21 16.24 -2.51 12.71
C SER A 21 14.77 -2.10 12.55
N GLN A 22 14.50 -0.82 12.25
CA GLN A 22 13.16 -0.28 12.06
C GLN A 22 12.76 -0.18 10.58
N ARG A 23 13.68 -0.37 9.62
CA ARG A 23 13.35 -0.25 8.19
C ARG A 23 12.38 -1.31 7.69
N CYS A 24 12.49 -2.51 8.25
CA CYS A 24 11.68 -3.67 7.90
C CYS A 24 10.54 -3.92 8.90
N VAL A 25 10.22 -2.93 9.72
CA VAL A 25 9.19 -3.05 10.75
C VAL A 25 8.34 -1.78 10.77
N LYS A 26 7.02 -1.93 10.61
CA LYS A 26 6.05 -0.83 10.74
C LYS A 26 5.16 -1.12 11.94
N HIS A 27 5.42 -0.46 13.07
CA HIS A 27 4.87 -0.84 14.37
C HIS A 27 5.18 -2.31 14.71
N ASN A 28 4.19 -3.19 14.68
CA ASN A 28 4.36 -4.63 14.93
C ASN A 28 4.34 -5.47 13.64
N HIS A 29 4.13 -4.84 12.47
CA HIS A 29 4.10 -5.51 11.17
C HIS A 29 5.52 -5.68 10.64
N ARG A 30 5.92 -6.93 10.35
CA ARG A 30 7.23 -7.26 9.77
C ARG A 30 7.14 -7.28 8.25
N ILE A 31 8.00 -6.50 7.61
CA ILE A 31 8.13 -6.41 6.15
C ILE A 31 9.22 -7.38 5.71
N ASN A 32 8.99 -8.09 4.60
CA ASN A 32 10.00 -8.98 4.03
C ASN A 32 11.26 -8.18 3.64
N ASN A 33 12.44 -8.62 4.08
CA ASN A 33 13.72 -7.95 3.84
C ASN A 33 13.97 -7.63 2.36
N SER A 34 13.48 -8.47 1.45
CA SER A 34 13.60 -8.23 0.00
C SER A 34 12.89 -6.96 -0.50
N LEU A 35 12.03 -6.35 0.32
CA LEU A 35 11.28 -5.12 -0.01
C LEU A 35 11.78 -3.87 0.74
N CYS A 36 12.45 -4.04 1.88
CA CYS A 36 12.77 -2.95 2.80
C CYS A 36 14.26 -2.81 3.12
N ASP A 37 15.07 -3.87 2.94
CA ASP A 37 16.51 -3.78 3.16
C ASP A 37 17.18 -3.19 1.91
N PRO A 38 17.74 -1.97 1.96
CA PRO A 38 18.39 -1.35 0.80
C PRO A 38 19.65 -2.08 0.35
N LYS A 39 20.19 -3.02 1.14
CA LYS A 39 21.31 -3.88 0.72
C LYS A 39 20.85 -5.05 -0.14
N ASN A 40 19.55 -5.39 -0.12
CA ASN A 40 19.02 -6.46 -0.95
C ASN A 40 18.89 -6.00 -2.41
N PRO A 41 19.44 -6.72 -3.40
CA PRO A 41 19.34 -6.33 -4.82
C PRO A 41 17.90 -6.16 -5.31
N ARG A 42 16.97 -6.96 -4.78
CA ARG A 42 15.56 -6.90 -5.15
C ARG A 42 14.92 -5.59 -4.72
N SER A 43 15.28 -5.05 -3.54
CA SER A 43 14.69 -3.80 -3.02
C SER A 43 15.14 -2.58 -3.82
N GLN A 44 16.34 -2.63 -4.41
CA GLN A 44 16.90 -1.61 -5.28
C GLN A 44 16.26 -1.61 -6.68
N GLN A 45 15.78 -2.77 -7.12
CA GLN A 45 15.09 -2.97 -8.40
C GLN A 45 13.58 -2.74 -8.32
N LEU A 46 13.03 -2.45 -7.12
CA LEU A 46 11.61 -2.18 -6.98
C LEU A 46 11.22 -0.89 -7.72
N GLU A 47 10.31 -1.04 -8.68
CA GLU A 47 9.57 0.08 -9.22
C GLU A 47 8.77 0.82 -8.13
N ILE A 48 8.52 2.11 -8.36
CA ILE A 48 7.71 2.95 -7.46
C ILE A 48 6.32 2.33 -7.21
N THR A 49 5.71 1.75 -8.25
CA THR A 49 4.43 1.04 -8.18
C THR A 49 4.42 -0.08 -7.15
N ASN A 50 5.50 -0.86 -7.05
CA ASN A 50 5.60 -1.97 -6.09
C ASN A 50 5.49 -1.49 -4.64
N ARG A 51 6.05 -0.31 -4.32
CA ARG A 51 5.95 0.29 -2.98
C ARG A 51 4.51 0.69 -2.67
N TYR A 52 3.84 1.34 -3.61
CA TYR A 52 2.42 1.71 -3.46
C TYR A 52 1.50 0.50 -3.37
N ILE A 53 1.76 -0.57 -4.13
CA ILE A 53 0.99 -1.83 -4.02
C ILE A 53 1.13 -2.43 -2.63
N TYR A 54 2.35 -2.49 -2.09
CA TYR A 54 2.58 -3.02 -0.75
C TYR A 54 1.79 -2.24 0.31
N ASP A 55 1.91 -0.91 0.30
CA ASP A 55 1.18 -0.06 1.26
C ASP A 55 -0.34 -0.11 1.03
N SER A 56 -0.82 -0.26 -0.21
CA SER A 56 -2.25 -0.41 -0.50
C SER A 56 -2.84 -1.70 0.09
N VAL A 57 -2.12 -2.82 -0.03
CA VAL A 57 -2.56 -4.09 0.58
C VAL A 57 -2.52 -4.01 2.10
N LEU A 58 -1.47 -3.39 2.67
CA LEU A 58 -1.38 -3.17 4.11
C LEU A 58 -2.51 -2.27 4.63
N LEU A 59 -2.88 -1.23 3.89
CA LEU A 59 -4.01 -0.35 4.18
C LEU A 59 -5.34 -1.13 4.20
N LEU A 60 -5.57 -1.98 3.18
CA LEU A 60 -6.77 -2.81 3.10
C LEU A 60 -6.87 -3.80 4.27
N ALA A 61 -5.76 -4.44 4.66
CA ALA A 61 -5.74 -5.33 5.82
C ALA A 61 -6.16 -4.61 7.11
N ASN A 62 -5.63 -3.40 7.35
CA ASN A 62 -6.03 -2.58 8.51
C ASN A 62 -7.49 -2.13 8.42
N THR A 63 -7.96 -1.79 7.22
CA THR A 63 -9.37 -1.41 6.97
C THR A 63 -10.31 -2.57 7.33
N PHE A 64 -10.00 -3.78 6.89
CA PHE A 64 -10.81 -4.97 7.18
C PHE A 64 -10.77 -5.31 8.67
N HIS A 65 -9.60 -5.28 9.29
CA HIS A 65 -9.45 -5.48 10.72
C HIS A 65 -10.35 -4.51 11.52
N ARG A 66 -10.27 -3.20 11.24
CA ARG A 66 -11.09 -2.18 11.91
C ARG A 66 -12.59 -2.41 11.71
N LYS A 67 -13.03 -2.77 10.50
CA LYS A 67 -14.45 -3.09 10.24
C LYS A 67 -14.97 -4.27 11.06
N LEU A 68 -14.13 -5.28 11.25
CA LEU A 68 -14.45 -6.47 12.03
C LEU A 68 -14.51 -6.13 13.52
N GLU A 69 -13.51 -5.43 14.05
CA GLU A 69 -13.45 -4.96 15.45
C GLU A 69 -14.65 -4.06 15.79
N ASP A 70 -15.00 -3.11 14.91
CA ASP A 70 -16.14 -2.21 15.09
C ASP A 70 -17.51 -2.92 14.93
N ARG A 71 -17.53 -4.22 14.58
CA ARG A 71 -18.73 -5.02 14.29
C ARG A 71 -19.62 -4.41 13.19
N LYS A 72 -19.01 -3.71 12.22
CA LYS A 72 -19.69 -3.04 11.10
C LYS A 72 -19.44 -3.73 9.76
N TRP A 73 -19.08 -5.01 9.82
CA TRP A 73 -18.77 -5.82 8.64
C TRP A 73 -19.99 -5.97 7.74
N HIS A 74 -19.77 -5.85 6.43
CA HIS A 74 -20.75 -6.19 5.41
C HIS A 74 -20.11 -7.25 4.51
N SER A 75 -20.78 -8.40 4.38
CA SER A 75 -20.30 -9.49 3.53
C SER A 75 -20.15 -9.05 2.08
N MET A 76 -19.22 -9.70 1.38
CA MET A 76 -19.10 -9.57 -0.07
C MET A 76 -20.39 -10.02 -0.76
N ALA A 77 -20.67 -9.46 -1.92
CA ALA A 77 -21.80 -9.83 -2.76
C ALA A 77 -21.31 -10.34 -4.11
N SER A 78 -21.96 -11.39 -4.63
CA SER A 78 -21.79 -11.78 -6.02
C SER A 78 -22.53 -10.76 -6.90
N LEU A 79 -21.78 -9.93 -7.62
CA LEU A 79 -22.33 -8.92 -8.52
C LEU A 79 -22.28 -9.41 -9.97
N SER A 80 -23.22 -8.95 -10.79
CA SER A 80 -23.25 -9.22 -12.23
C SER A 80 -23.10 -7.93 -13.02
N CYS A 81 -22.20 -7.92 -13.99
CA CYS A 81 -22.01 -6.79 -14.90
C CYS A 81 -22.98 -6.87 -16.10
N ILE A 82 -23.33 -5.72 -16.67
CA ILE A 82 -24.09 -5.62 -17.93
C ILE A 82 -25.44 -6.38 -17.87
N ARG A 83 -26.18 -6.21 -16.76
CA ARG A 83 -27.56 -6.68 -16.62
C ARG A 83 -28.48 -5.49 -16.34
N LYS A 84 -29.70 -5.51 -16.88
CA LYS A 84 -30.71 -4.45 -16.70
C LYS A 84 -31.05 -4.19 -15.22
N ASN A 85 -31.00 -5.23 -14.38
CA ASN A 85 -31.37 -5.18 -12.97
C ASN A 85 -30.17 -5.33 -12.02
N THR A 86 -28.94 -5.00 -12.47
CA THR A 86 -27.76 -5.03 -11.59
C THR A 86 -27.93 -4.09 -10.41
N LYS A 87 -27.74 -4.61 -9.19
CA LYS A 87 -27.67 -3.81 -7.96
C LYS A 87 -26.21 -3.67 -7.50
N PRO A 88 -25.83 -2.54 -6.90
CA PRO A 88 -24.50 -2.36 -6.34
C PRO A 88 -24.31 -3.18 -5.06
N TRP A 89 -23.05 -3.36 -4.66
CA TRP A 89 -22.73 -3.89 -3.35
C TRP A 89 -23.17 -2.93 -2.24
N GLN A 90 -24.11 -3.35 -1.40
CA GLN A 90 -24.68 -2.53 -0.33
C GLN A 90 -23.62 -2.11 0.71
N GLY A 91 -22.63 -2.97 0.96
CA GLY A 91 -21.49 -2.66 1.84
C GLY A 91 -20.46 -1.69 1.23
N GLY A 92 -20.56 -1.38 -0.06
CA GLY A 92 -19.52 -0.65 -0.80
C GLY A 92 -19.27 0.75 -0.28
N LYS A 93 -20.34 1.50 0.03
CA LYS A 93 -20.21 2.86 0.57
C LYS A 93 -19.53 2.86 1.94
N SER A 94 -19.99 1.99 2.84
CA SER A 94 -19.39 1.82 4.17
C SER A 94 -17.91 1.44 4.06
N MET A 95 -17.56 0.48 3.19
CA MET A 95 -16.16 0.07 2.99
C MET A 95 -15.29 1.20 2.47
N LEU A 96 -15.75 1.88 1.41
CA LEU A 96 -15.03 3.01 0.83
C LEU A 96 -14.79 4.13 1.85
N ASP A 97 -15.79 4.45 2.67
CA ASP A 97 -15.67 5.47 3.70
C ASP A 97 -14.70 5.07 4.83
N THR A 98 -14.48 3.78 5.07
CA THR A 98 -13.42 3.33 5.99
C THR A 98 -12.05 3.39 5.34
N VAL A 99 -11.90 2.94 4.09
CA VAL A 99 -10.61 3.00 3.36
C VAL A 99 -10.11 4.44 3.26
N LYS A 100 -11.01 5.40 3.00
CA LYS A 100 -10.66 6.83 2.86
C LYS A 100 -10.26 7.53 4.17
N LYS A 101 -10.59 6.95 5.32
CA LYS A 101 -10.36 7.56 6.64
C LYS A 101 -9.06 7.10 7.30
N VAL A 102 -8.44 6.06 6.77
CA VAL A 102 -7.12 5.60 7.21
C VAL A 102 -6.06 6.44 6.52
#